data_AF-A0AAI9J5N9-F1
#
_entry.id   AF-A0AAI9J5N9-F1
#
_cell.length_a   1.000
_cell.length_b   1.000
_cell.length_c   1.000
_cell.angle_alpha   90.00
_cell.angle_beta   90.00
_cell.angle_gamma   90.00
#
_symmetry.space_group_name_H-M   'P 1'
#
loop_
_entity.id
_entity.type
_entity.pdbx_description
1 polymer ?
#
loop_
_entity_poly.entity_id
_entity_poly.type
_entity_poly.pdbx_seq_one_letter_code
_entity_poly.pdbx_strand_id
1 'polypeptide(L)'
;MAISSFSNPVRMNHAYNLLNLHSYQAGLAEQVRRRTGMPVRAVGGIADPRQAQAIIETGQADQVALARAFLADPRWVWRAAETLGAPAYYAPQYRLGAGLRA
;
A
#
# COMPACT_ATOMS: atom_id res chain seq x y z
N MET A 1 -4.61 -6.29 -39.84
CA MET A 1 -6.04 -6.59 -39.57
C MET A 1 -6.06 -7.85 -38.71
N ALA A 2 -6.52 -7.89 -37.46
CA ALA A 2 -7.53 -7.07 -36.80
C ALA A 2 -7.09 -6.67 -35.38
N ILE A 3 -7.14 -5.36 -35.11
CA ILE A 3 -6.97 -4.74 -33.79
C ILE A 3 -8.37 -4.58 -33.16
N SER A 4 -9.25 -5.57 -33.33
CA SER A 4 -10.68 -5.46 -32.96
C SER A 4 -11.03 -6.07 -31.61
N SER A 5 -10.05 -6.57 -30.83
CA SER A 5 -10.32 -7.20 -29.53
C SER A 5 -10.49 -6.21 -28.37
N PHE A 6 -10.38 -4.89 -28.61
CA PHE A 6 -10.46 -3.84 -27.58
C PHE A 6 -11.85 -3.21 -27.41
N SER A 7 -12.87 -3.66 -28.16
CA SER A 7 -14.20 -3.03 -28.16
C SER A 7 -15.12 -3.44 -27.00
N ASN A 8 -14.69 -4.34 -26.10
CA ASN A 8 -15.50 -4.76 -24.97
C ASN A 8 -15.23 -3.86 -23.74
N PRO A 9 -16.18 -2.97 -23.35
CA PRO A 9 -15.98 -2.05 -22.22
C PRO A 9 -15.76 -2.77 -20.88
N VAL A 10 -16.26 -4.00 -20.72
CA VAL A 10 -16.06 -4.80 -19.48
C VAL A 10 -14.62 -5.31 -19.36
N ARG A 11 -14.03 -5.81 -20.46
CA ARG A 11 -12.62 -6.25 -20.48
C ARG A 11 -11.66 -5.06 -20.42
N MET A 12 -12.06 -3.94 -21.00
CA MET A 12 -11.32 -2.70 -21.00
C MET A 12 -11.24 -2.09 -19.58
N ASN A 13 -12.34 -2.07 -18.82
CA ASN A 13 -12.31 -1.66 -17.40
C ASN A 13 -11.44 -2.55 -16.52
N HIS A 14 -11.38 -3.86 -16.80
CA HIS A 14 -10.46 -4.77 -16.11
C HIS A 14 -8.99 -4.45 -16.45
N ALA A 15 -8.67 -4.21 -17.73
CA ALA A 15 -7.32 -3.89 -18.18
C ALA A 15 -6.83 -2.51 -17.68
N TYR A 16 -7.70 -1.49 -17.60
CA TYR A 16 -7.34 -0.18 -17.04
C TYR A 16 -7.14 -0.22 -15.52
N ASN A 17 -7.88 -1.08 -14.80
CA ASN A 17 -7.59 -1.37 -13.39
C ASN A 17 -6.26 -2.10 -13.19
N LEU A 18 -5.82 -2.93 -14.16
CA LEU A 18 -4.51 -3.57 -14.12
C LEU A 18 -3.36 -2.60 -14.42
N LEU A 19 -3.59 -1.53 -15.19
CA LEU A 19 -2.60 -0.47 -15.41
C LEU A 19 -2.49 0.49 -14.20
N ASN A 20 -3.54 0.56 -13.38
CA ASN A 20 -3.49 1.20 -12.08
C ASN A 20 -2.93 0.22 -11.03
N LEU A 21 -1.66 -0.19 -11.21
CA LEU A 21 -0.92 -1.23 -10.47
C LEU A 21 -0.76 -0.98 -8.95
N HIS A 22 -1.49 -0.06 -8.36
CA HIS A 22 -1.37 0.26 -6.95
C HIS A 22 -2.25 -0.67 -6.11
N SER A 23 -1.65 -1.42 -5.19
CA SER A 23 -2.34 -2.36 -4.27
C SER A 23 -3.16 -3.48 -4.92
N TYR A 24 -2.80 -3.92 -6.12
CA TYR A 24 -3.53 -4.94 -6.87
C TYR A 24 -3.72 -6.28 -6.14
N GLN A 25 -2.92 -6.59 -5.12
CA GLN A 25 -3.06 -7.82 -4.32
C GLN A 25 -3.87 -7.64 -3.03
N ALA A 26 -4.26 -6.41 -2.66
CA ALA A 26 -5.01 -6.17 -1.42
C ALA A 26 -6.36 -6.91 -1.40
N GLY A 27 -7.08 -6.93 -2.53
CA GLY A 27 -8.33 -7.69 -2.65
C GLY A 27 -8.15 -9.21 -2.58
N LEU A 28 -6.95 -9.73 -2.88
CA LEU A 28 -6.65 -11.16 -2.68
C LEU A 28 -6.38 -11.46 -1.20
N ALA A 29 -5.64 -10.58 -0.51
CA ALA A 29 -5.41 -10.69 0.92
C ALA A 29 -6.74 -10.70 1.70
N GLU A 30 -7.66 -9.80 1.35
CA GLU A 30 -8.98 -9.71 1.97
C GLU A 30 -9.76 -11.03 1.84
N GLN A 31 -9.75 -11.64 0.66
CA GLN A 31 -10.44 -12.91 0.42
C GLN A 31 -9.87 -14.05 1.26
N VAL A 32 -8.54 -14.11 1.42
CA VAL A 32 -7.90 -15.09 2.30
C VAL A 32 -8.34 -14.85 3.75
N ARG A 33 -8.22 -13.61 4.22
CA ARG A 33 -8.60 -13.21 5.59
C ARG A 33 -10.05 -13.59 5.92
N ARG A 34 -11.01 -13.25 5.04
CA ARG A 34 -12.43 -13.55 5.23
C ARG A 34 -12.74 -15.04 5.27
N ARG A 35 -11.98 -15.86 4.52
CA ARG A 35 -12.23 -17.30 4.41
C ARG A 35 -11.55 -18.12 5.50
N THR A 36 -10.38 -17.69 5.97
CA THR A 36 -9.57 -18.46 6.94
C THR A 36 -9.65 -17.89 8.35
N GLY A 37 -10.02 -16.62 8.52
CA GLY A 37 -9.93 -15.91 9.79
C GLY A 37 -8.49 -15.68 10.26
N MET A 38 -7.48 -16.06 9.47
CA MET A 38 -6.07 -15.88 9.82
C MET A 38 -5.61 -14.46 9.50
N PRO A 39 -4.66 -13.91 10.27
CA PRO A 39 -4.01 -12.64 9.93
C PRO A 39 -3.34 -12.71 8.56
N VAL A 40 -3.52 -11.68 7.74
CA VAL A 40 -2.91 -11.57 6.41
C VAL A 40 -2.13 -10.27 6.24
N ARG A 41 -1.19 -10.30 5.29
CA ARG A 41 -0.44 -9.13 4.85
C ARG A 41 -0.69 -8.85 3.37
N ALA A 42 -1.03 -7.61 3.02
CA ALA A 42 -1.08 -7.16 1.63
C ALA A 42 0.31 -6.70 1.16
N VAL A 43 0.66 -7.00 -0.09
CA VAL A 43 1.91 -6.57 -0.75
C VAL A 43 1.64 -6.22 -2.21
N GLY A 44 2.58 -5.56 -2.88
CA GLY A 44 2.52 -5.29 -4.32
C GLY A 44 1.95 -3.91 -4.66
N GLY A 45 2.81 -3.03 -5.17
CA GLY A 45 2.40 -1.71 -5.68
C GLY A 45 1.96 -0.72 -4.60
N ILE A 46 2.21 -1.00 -3.31
CA ILE A 46 1.90 -0.09 -2.22
C ILE A 46 3.10 0.84 -2.00
N ALA A 47 2.88 2.14 -2.15
CA ALA A 47 3.92 3.16 -1.99
C ALA A 47 3.42 4.45 -1.32
N ASP A 48 2.12 4.75 -1.38
CA ASP A 48 1.56 5.91 -0.70
C ASP A 48 1.10 5.55 0.74
N PRO A 49 1.44 6.36 1.76
CA PRO A 49 1.02 6.11 3.14
C PRO A 49 -0.50 6.08 3.34
N ARG A 50 -1.27 6.93 2.65
CA ARG A 50 -2.73 6.97 2.78
C ARG A 50 -3.37 5.73 2.18
N GLN A 51 -2.81 5.25 1.07
CA GLN A 51 -3.19 3.96 0.50
C GLN A 51 -2.93 2.80 1.47
N ALA A 52 -1.75 2.77 2.09
CA ALA A 52 -1.43 1.74 3.09
C ALA A 52 -2.40 1.78 4.28
N GLN A 53 -2.73 2.97 4.78
CA GLN A 53 -3.71 3.17 5.85
C GLN A 53 -5.10 2.66 5.45
N ALA A 54 -5.56 2.99 4.24
CA ALA A 54 -6.88 2.56 3.75
C ALA A 54 -7.02 1.02 3.70
N ILE A 55 -5.97 0.29 3.32
CA ILE A 55 -5.97 -1.19 3.31
C ILE A 55 -6.23 -1.76 4.72
N ILE A 56 -5.63 -1.13 5.75
CA ILE A 56 -5.80 -1.56 7.14
C ILE A 56 -7.18 -1.17 7.66
N GLU A 57 -7.58 0.10 7.48
CA GLU A 57 -8.86 0.64 7.99
C GLU A 57 -10.08 -0.08 7.40
N THR A 58 -10.00 -0.45 6.11
CA THR A 58 -11.07 -1.20 5.44
C THR A 58 -11.06 -2.69 5.77
N GLY A 59 -10.09 -3.18 6.55
CA GLY A 59 -9.98 -4.58 6.95
C GLY A 59 -9.55 -5.53 5.83
N GLN A 60 -8.99 -4.99 4.73
CA GLN A 60 -8.48 -5.77 3.60
C GLN A 60 -7.25 -6.59 4.00
N ALA A 61 -6.43 -6.07 4.91
CA ALA A 61 -5.33 -6.81 5.52
C ALA A 61 -5.06 -6.33 6.94
N ASP A 62 -4.39 -7.17 7.72
CA ASP A 62 -3.94 -6.82 9.07
C ASP A 62 -2.56 -6.13 9.04
N GLN A 63 -1.85 -6.22 7.91
CA GLN A 63 -0.57 -5.56 7.69
C GLN A 63 -0.33 -5.23 6.20
N VAL A 64 0.54 -4.25 5.95
CA VAL A 64 1.12 -3.94 4.62
C VAL A 64 2.61 -4.29 4.59
N ALA A 65 3.05 -4.93 3.51
CA ALA A 65 4.46 -5.13 3.18
C ALA A 65 4.92 -4.19 2.06
N LEU A 66 6.09 -3.61 2.24
CA LEU A 66 6.74 -2.73 1.27
C LEU A 66 8.02 -3.38 0.75
N ALA A 67 8.29 -3.19 -0.54
CA ALA A 67 9.54 -3.61 -1.18
C ALA A 67 10.20 -2.42 -1.87
N ARG A 68 9.89 -2.19 -3.15
CA ARG A 68 10.48 -1.09 -3.95
C ARG A 68 10.29 0.30 -3.34
N ALA A 69 9.16 0.57 -2.69
CA ALA A 69 8.92 1.84 -2.00
C ALA A 69 9.90 2.07 -0.84
N PHE A 70 10.22 1.01 -0.08
CA PHE A 70 11.17 1.08 1.03
C PHE A 70 12.63 1.13 0.55
N LEU A 71 12.95 0.51 -0.59
CA LEU A 71 14.27 0.63 -1.21
C LEU A 71 14.51 2.03 -1.80
N ALA A 72 13.49 2.61 -2.44
CA ALA A 72 13.55 3.96 -2.99
C ALA A 72 13.63 5.02 -1.89
N ASP A 73 13.00 4.75 -0.75
CA ASP A 73 13.12 5.58 0.44
C ASP A 73 13.15 4.74 1.73
N PRO A 74 14.32 4.61 2.39
CA PRO A 74 14.43 3.87 3.65
C PRO A 74 13.75 4.55 4.83
N ARG A 75 13.36 5.84 4.71
CA ARG A 75 12.63 6.59 5.75
C ARG A 75 11.12 6.55 5.54
N TRP A 76 10.63 5.63 4.70
CA TRP A 76 9.22 5.59 4.31
C TRP A 76 8.28 5.57 5.50
N VAL A 77 8.63 4.81 6.54
CA VAL A 77 7.82 4.69 7.77
C VAL A 77 7.73 6.01 8.53
N TRP A 78 8.80 6.81 8.59
CA TRP A 78 8.76 8.14 9.21
C TRP A 78 7.90 9.10 8.40
N ARG A 79 8.07 9.13 7.07
CA ARG A 79 7.19 9.94 6.21
C ARG A 79 5.73 9.50 6.34
N ALA A 80 5.47 8.20 6.44
CA ALA A 80 4.12 7.68 6.61
C ALA A 80 3.51 8.16 7.93
N ALA A 81 4.27 8.11 9.02
CA ALA A 81 3.84 8.63 10.31
C ALA A 81 3.54 10.14 10.24
N GLU A 82 4.43 10.93 9.65
CA GLU A 82 4.21 12.37 9.43
C GLU A 82 2.97 12.65 8.57
N THR A 83 2.79 11.89 7.48
CA THR A 83 1.66 12.03 6.54
C THR A 83 0.32 11.70 7.19
N LEU A 84 0.32 10.73 8.10
CA LEU A 84 -0.86 10.23 8.81
C LEU A 84 -1.07 10.89 10.17
N GLY A 85 -0.16 11.76 10.62
CA GLY A 85 -0.18 12.37 11.96
C GLY A 85 0.02 11.35 13.09
N ALA A 86 0.67 10.22 12.83
CA ALA A 86 0.93 9.17 13.80
C ALA A 86 2.29 9.39 14.50
N PRO A 87 2.45 8.93 15.76
CA PRO A 87 3.75 8.95 16.41
C PRO A 87 4.72 7.99 15.71
N ALA A 88 5.98 8.39 15.57
CA ALA A 88 7.07 7.55 15.07
C ALA A 88 8.23 7.50 16.06
N TYR A 89 8.89 6.34 16.09
CA TYR A 89 10.17 6.20 16.76
C TYR A 89 11.30 6.64 15.82
N TYR A 90 12.08 7.60 16.29
CA TYR A 90 13.32 8.04 15.65
C TYR A 90 14.50 7.62 16.54
N ALA A 91 15.54 7.04 15.92
CA ALA A 91 16.78 6.77 16.64
C ALA A 91 17.31 8.08 17.27
N PRO A 92 17.90 8.05 18.48
CA PRO A 92 18.28 9.27 19.21
C PRO A 92 19.07 10.28 18.37
N GLN A 93 19.93 9.79 17.48
CA GLN A 93 20.78 10.57 16.59
C GLN A 93 19.99 11.42 15.56
N TYR A 94 18.75 11.03 15.24
CA TYR A 94 17.91 11.69 14.23
C TYR A 94 16.82 12.58 14.81
N ARG A 95 16.69 12.68 16.15
CA ARG A 95 15.62 13.47 16.80
C ARG A 95 15.61 14.94 16.36
N LEU A 96 16.78 15.56 16.24
CA LEU A 96 16.90 16.95 15.80
C LEU A 96 16.40 17.16 14.36
N GLY A 97 16.77 16.25 13.46
CA GLY A 97 16.31 16.27 12.07
C GLY A 97 14.81 15.99 11.92
N ALA A 98 14.21 15.29 12.89
CA ALA A 98 12.78 15.05 12.98
C ALA A 98 11.99 16.18 13.65
N GLY A 99 12.64 17.30 14.01
CA GLY A 99 11.99 18.43 14.68
C GLY A 99 11.55 18.16 16.12
N LEU A 100 11.97 17.03 16.71
CA LEU A 100 11.68 16.68 18.10
C LEU A 100 12.66 17.42 19.01
N ARG A 101 12.18 18.46 19.72
CA ARG A 101 12.93 19.12 20.79
C ARG A 101 12.71 18.36 22.10
N ALA A 102 13.80 18.17 22.84
CA ALA A 102 13.81 17.53 24.15
C ALA A 102 13.11 18.40 25.20
#